data_AF-A0A357YLM7-F1
#
_entry.id   AF-A0A357YLM7-F1
#
_cell.length_a   1.000
_cell.length_b   1.000
_cell.length_c   1.000
_cell.angle_alpha   90.00
_cell.angle_beta   90.00
_cell.angle_gamma   90.00
#
_symmetry.space_group_name_H-M   'P 1'
#
loop_
_entity.id
_entity.type
_entity.pdbx_description
1 polymer ?
#
loop_
_entity_poly.entity_id
_entity_poly.type
_entity_poly.pdbx_seq_one_letter_code
_entity_poly.pdbx_strand_id
1 'polypeptide(L)'
;MYKDNAQIKIPFSNLLNIISRYKTAFLVGTIIPSIIGIFLAEFIMAAQFDALQPILAGMTLFIVEILGVFLVDFPMSVLAGCIISRKTGLSESKYGNLAGTSFLTVFIIIVGLMGILHNFTTVFDVFGLGNAVILAAQAAFQQFGVKLVVMIVMLLIFDYFLCMLGGTLGFNILNLVYPSNYKKS
;
A
#
# COMPACT_ATOMS: atom_id res chain seq x y z
N MET A 1 -6.80 33.69 -20.47
CA MET A 1 -8.07 33.15 -19.95
C MET A 1 -7.78 31.77 -19.35
N TYR A 2 -7.28 31.74 -18.11
CA TYR A 2 -7.02 30.50 -17.38
C TYR A 2 -8.38 29.95 -16.93
N LYS A 3 -8.78 28.78 -17.44
CA LYS A 3 -9.93 28.07 -16.88
C LYS A 3 -9.54 27.63 -15.48
N ASP A 4 -10.31 28.10 -14.50
CA ASP A 4 -10.27 27.64 -13.13
C ASP A 4 -10.26 26.11 -13.10
N ASN A 5 -9.13 25.55 -12.68
CA ASN A 5 -9.07 24.19 -12.17
C ASN A 5 -9.84 24.21 -10.86
N ALA A 6 -11.16 24.14 -10.94
CA ALA A 6 -12.01 23.87 -9.80
C ALA A 6 -11.53 22.54 -9.21
N GLN A 7 -10.71 22.62 -8.18
CA GLN A 7 -10.46 21.50 -7.29
C GLN A 7 -11.82 21.12 -6.72
N ILE A 8 -12.47 20.12 -7.33
CA ILE A 8 -13.69 19.53 -6.82
C ILE A 8 -13.28 18.87 -5.51
N LYS A 9 -13.35 19.63 -4.41
CA LYS A 9 -13.27 19.11 -3.05
C LYS A 9 -14.50 18.25 -2.87
N ILE A 10 -14.36 16.95 -3.14
CA ILE A 10 -15.39 15.98 -2.81
C ILE A 10 -15.52 16.04 -1.28
N PRO A 11 -16.68 16.43 -0.73
CA PRO A 11 -16.84 16.43 0.72
C PRO A 11 -16.65 15.00 1.23
N PHE A 12 -16.02 14.85 2.39
CA PHE A 12 -15.69 13.54 2.98
C PHE A 12 -16.93 12.62 3.09
N SER A 13 -18.10 13.21 3.28
CA SER A 13 -19.40 12.51 3.25
C SER A 13 -19.68 11.80 1.92
N ASN A 14 -19.28 12.38 0.78
CA ASN A 14 -19.45 11.75 -0.53
C ASN A 14 -18.49 10.58 -0.74
N LEU A 15 -17.27 10.63 -0.19
CA LEU A 15 -16.32 9.51 -0.23
C LEU A 15 -16.85 8.29 0.54
N LEU A 16 -17.35 8.51 1.76
CA LEU A 16 -17.96 7.45 2.57
C LEU A 16 -19.20 6.87 1.89
N ASN A 17 -20.01 7.69 1.22
CA ASN A 17 -21.16 7.23 0.46
C ASN A 17 -20.75 6.33 -0.73
N ILE A 18 -19.65 6.64 -1.41
CA ILE A 18 -19.12 5.80 -2.50
C ILE A 18 -18.63 4.45 -1.96
N ILE A 19 -17.85 4.46 -0.88
CA ILE A 19 -17.36 3.22 -0.26
C ILE A 19 -18.54 2.37 0.21
N SER A 20 -19.54 2.98 0.85
CA SER A 20 -20.75 2.30 1.30
C SER A 20 -21.54 1.69 0.13
N ARG A 21 -21.75 2.46 -0.95
CA ARG A 21 -22.45 2.01 -2.16
C ARG A 21 -21.74 0.83 -2.85
N TYR A 22 -20.41 0.81 -2.83
CA TYR A 22 -19.59 -0.20 -3.49
C TYR A 22 -18.79 -1.06 -2.49
N LYS A 23 -19.35 -1.30 -1.29
CA LYS A 23 -18.66 -1.93 -0.16
C LYS A 23 -17.98 -3.24 -0.53
N THR A 24 -18.67 -4.11 -1.27
CA THR A 24 -18.11 -5.41 -1.69
C THR A 24 -16.95 -5.26 -2.67
N ALA A 25 -16.99 -4.25 -3.56
CA ALA A 25 -15.90 -4.00 -4.49
C ALA A 25 -14.65 -3.52 -3.77
N PHE A 26 -14.81 -2.56 -2.85
CA PHE A 26 -13.71 -2.08 -2.01
C PHE A 26 -13.17 -3.18 -1.11
N LEU A 27 -14.04 -3.91 -0.41
CA LEU A 27 -13.61 -4.98 0.50
C LEU A 27 -12.83 -6.08 -0.24
N VAL A 28 -13.34 -6.57 -1.36
CA VAL A 28 -12.64 -7.59 -2.15
C VAL A 28 -11.37 -7.02 -2.78
N GLY A 29 -11.45 -5.80 -3.30
CA GLY A 29 -10.35 -5.11 -3.96
C GLY A 29 -9.23 -4.68 -3.04
N THR A 30 -9.46 -4.54 -1.74
CA THR A 30 -8.40 -4.24 -0.77
C THR A 30 -7.91 -5.51 -0.07
N ILE A 31 -8.79 -6.41 0.37
CA ILE A 31 -8.40 -7.60 1.14
C ILE A 31 -7.59 -8.58 0.30
N ILE A 32 -8.03 -8.91 -0.92
CA ILE A 32 -7.32 -9.91 -1.74
C ILE A 32 -5.89 -9.45 -2.04
N PRO A 33 -5.65 -8.24 -2.57
CA PRO A 33 -4.29 -7.76 -2.79
C PRO A 33 -3.50 -7.62 -1.48
N SER A 34 -4.15 -7.30 -0.36
CA SER A 34 -3.45 -7.21 0.92
C SER A 34 -2.91 -8.56 1.39
N ILE A 35 -3.72 -9.62 1.30
CA ILE A 35 -3.28 -10.97 1.67
C ILE A 35 -2.12 -11.42 0.77
N ILE A 36 -2.25 -11.22 -0.55
CA ILE A 36 -1.18 -11.56 -1.50
C ILE A 36 0.08 -10.74 -1.19
N GLY A 37 -0.09 -9.44 -0.93
CA GLY A 37 0.98 -8.52 -0.58
C GLY A 37 1.74 -8.96 0.67
N ILE A 38 1.06 -9.47 1.69
CA ILE A 38 1.70 -9.96 2.93
C ILE A 38 2.65 -11.12 2.64
N PHE A 39 2.20 -12.14 1.90
CA PHE A 39 3.08 -13.27 1.55
C PHE A 39 4.23 -12.83 0.65
N LEU A 40 3.97 -11.90 -0.28
CA LEU A 40 4.99 -11.38 -1.16
C LEU A 40 6.03 -10.52 -0.41
N ALA A 41 5.57 -9.70 0.54
CA ALA A 41 6.41 -8.91 1.44
C ALA A 41 7.31 -9.83 2.26
N GLU A 42 6.75 -10.87 2.87
CA GLU A 42 7.55 -11.81 3.65
C GLU A 42 8.68 -12.43 2.81
N PHE A 43 8.35 -12.91 1.60
CA PHE A 43 9.32 -13.53 0.71
C PHE A 43 10.38 -12.54 0.19
N ILE A 44 9.97 -11.37 -0.29
CA ILE A 44 10.87 -10.38 -0.90
C ILE A 44 11.71 -9.68 0.17
N MET A 45 11.08 -9.22 1.26
CA MET A 45 11.75 -8.41 2.27
C MET A 45 12.73 -9.25 3.09
N ALA A 46 12.42 -10.52 3.38
CA ALA A 46 13.37 -11.40 4.08
C ALA A 46 14.68 -11.53 3.28
N ALA A 47 14.59 -11.81 1.98
CA ALA A 47 15.77 -11.89 1.12
C ALA A 47 16.53 -10.55 1.03
N GLN A 48 15.82 -9.42 1.04
CA GLN A 48 16.46 -8.10 1.03
C GLN A 48 17.15 -7.79 2.35
N PHE A 49 16.55 -8.12 3.49
CA PHE A 49 17.18 -7.95 4.80
C PHE A 49 18.45 -8.78 4.91
N ASP A 50 18.41 -10.06 4.54
CA ASP A 50 19.59 -10.93 4.58
C ASP A 50 20.75 -10.40 3.72
N ALA A 51 20.43 -9.86 2.54
CA ALA A 51 21.44 -9.32 1.63
C ALA A 51 21.99 -7.96 2.06
N LEU A 52 21.14 -7.08 2.60
CA LEU A 52 21.46 -5.67 2.82
C LEU A 52 21.90 -5.36 4.27
N GLN A 53 21.43 -6.13 5.26
CA GLN A 53 21.74 -5.90 6.68
C GLN A 53 23.25 -5.85 6.97
N PRO A 54 24.09 -6.74 6.41
CA PRO A 54 25.55 -6.70 6.65
C PRO A 54 26.23 -5.47 6.04
N ILE A 55 25.61 -4.82 5.05
CA ILE A 55 26.22 -3.73 4.26
C ILE A 55 25.75 -2.37 4.79
N LEU A 56 24.45 -2.25 5.07
CA LEU A 56 23.78 -0.97 5.33
C LEU A 56 23.41 -0.77 6.81
N ALA A 57 23.47 -1.82 7.63
CA ALA A 57 23.16 -1.76 9.07
C ALA A 57 21.81 -1.06 9.35
N GLY A 58 21.82 0.10 10.03
CA GLY A 58 20.58 0.84 10.34
C GLY A 58 19.87 1.45 9.13
N MET A 59 20.56 1.61 8.00
CA MET A 59 19.94 2.06 6.74
C MET A 59 19.15 0.96 6.03
N THR A 60 19.37 -0.31 6.39
CA THR A 60 18.69 -1.44 5.78
C THR A 60 17.18 -1.33 5.90
N LEU A 61 16.68 -0.97 7.08
CA LEU A 61 15.25 -0.80 7.31
C LEU A 61 14.62 0.16 6.30
N PHE A 62 15.27 1.31 6.05
CA PHE A 62 14.75 2.29 5.10
C PHE A 62 14.81 1.83 3.65
N ILE A 63 15.92 1.18 3.25
CA ILE A 63 16.07 0.71 1.87
C ILE A 63 15.12 -0.46 1.58
N VAL A 64 14.99 -1.40 2.52
CA VAL A 64 14.05 -2.51 2.41
C VAL A 64 12.62 -1.98 2.32
N GLU A 65 12.25 -0.98 3.11
CA GLU A 65 10.91 -0.40 3.03
C GLU A 65 10.66 0.33 1.70
N ILE A 66 11.62 1.11 1.23
CA ILE A 66 11.51 1.75 -0.09
C ILE A 66 11.33 0.69 -1.18
N LEU A 67 12.13 -0.37 -1.16
CA LEU A 67 12.00 -1.47 -2.11
C LEU A 67 10.68 -2.23 -1.96
N GLY A 68 10.22 -2.45 -0.74
CA GLY A 68 8.93 -3.05 -0.42
C GLY A 68 7.78 -2.26 -1.01
N VAL A 69 7.80 -0.94 -0.86
CA VAL A 69 6.78 -0.05 -1.44
C VAL A 69 6.75 -0.17 -2.97
N PHE A 70 7.91 -0.24 -3.63
CA PHE A 70 7.97 -0.36 -5.09
C PHE A 70 7.63 -1.76 -5.63
N LEU A 71 8.02 -2.82 -4.92
CA LEU A 71 7.91 -4.20 -5.39
C LEU A 71 6.66 -4.92 -4.90
N VAL A 72 6.06 -4.45 -3.81
CA VAL A 72 4.89 -5.07 -3.17
C VAL A 72 3.73 -4.10 -3.16
N ASP A 73 3.82 -2.98 -2.43
CA ASP A 73 2.65 -2.15 -2.14
C ASP A 73 2.12 -1.46 -3.39
N PHE A 74 3.00 -0.89 -4.21
CA PHE A 74 2.61 -0.25 -5.47
C PHE A 74 1.94 -1.24 -6.44
N PRO A 75 2.54 -2.40 -6.79
CA PRO A 75 1.88 -3.40 -7.64
C PRO A 75 0.57 -3.93 -7.05
N MET A 76 0.50 -4.18 -5.74
CA MET A 76 -0.73 -4.63 -5.09
C MET A 76 -1.81 -3.55 -5.12
N SER A 77 -1.43 -2.28 -5.00
CA SER A 77 -2.34 -1.14 -5.17
C SER A 77 -2.85 -1.00 -6.60
N VAL A 78 -2.00 -1.28 -7.61
CA VAL A 78 -2.44 -1.36 -9.02
C VAL A 78 -3.49 -2.47 -9.18
N LEU A 79 -3.26 -3.65 -8.61
CA LEU A 79 -4.23 -4.75 -8.63
C LEU A 79 -5.53 -4.39 -7.91
N ALA A 80 -5.44 -3.71 -6.76
CA ALA A 80 -6.60 -3.21 -6.03
C ALA A 80 -7.42 -2.24 -6.88
N GLY A 81 -6.75 -1.28 -7.52
CA GLY A 81 -7.35 -0.34 -8.47
C GLY A 81 -8.06 -1.06 -9.61
N CYS A 82 -7.43 -2.08 -10.19
CA CYS A 82 -8.02 -2.92 -11.23
C CYS A 82 -9.30 -3.62 -10.72
N ILE A 83 -9.24 -4.33 -9.60
CA ILE A 83 -10.40 -5.07 -9.07
C ILE A 83 -11.58 -4.13 -8.78
N ILE A 84 -11.29 -2.98 -8.15
CA ILE A 84 -12.32 -2.00 -7.76
C ILE A 84 -12.93 -1.36 -9.00
N SER A 85 -12.12 -0.86 -9.95
CA SER A 85 -12.62 -0.25 -11.17
C SER A 85 -13.49 -1.23 -11.95
N ARG A 86 -13.04 -2.48 -12.13
CA ARG A 86 -13.80 -3.52 -12.83
C ARG A 86 -15.15 -3.82 -12.17
N LYS A 87 -15.20 -3.86 -10.84
CA LYS A 87 -16.43 -4.18 -10.09
C LYS A 87 -17.40 -3.00 -9.97
N THR A 88 -16.90 -1.77 -10.00
CA THR A 88 -17.72 -0.57 -9.83
C THR A 88 -18.17 0.05 -11.15
N GLY A 89 -17.44 -0.20 -12.25
CA GLY A 89 -17.67 0.46 -13.53
C GLY A 89 -17.27 1.93 -13.51
N LEU A 90 -16.48 2.37 -12.52
CA LEU A 90 -15.97 3.73 -12.41
C LEU A 90 -14.61 3.85 -13.11
N SER A 91 -14.40 4.97 -13.80
CA SER A 91 -13.20 5.25 -14.60
C SER A 91 -12.41 6.48 -14.15
N GLU A 92 -12.96 7.32 -13.28
CA GLU A 92 -12.31 8.57 -12.89
C GLU A 92 -11.09 8.33 -11.98
N SER A 93 -10.00 9.05 -12.23
CA SER A 93 -8.74 8.95 -11.46
C SER A 93 -8.90 9.21 -9.96
N LYS A 94 -9.87 10.06 -9.58
CA LYS A 94 -10.18 10.34 -8.17
C LYS A 94 -10.60 9.07 -7.38
N TYR A 95 -11.25 8.12 -8.04
CA TYR A 95 -11.60 6.83 -7.42
C TYR A 95 -10.40 5.88 -7.35
N GLY A 96 -9.44 6.03 -8.27
CA GLY A 96 -8.14 5.36 -8.19
C GLY A 96 -7.33 5.77 -6.96
N ASN A 97 -7.26 7.06 -6.67
CA ASN A 97 -6.63 7.55 -5.43
C ASN A 97 -7.32 6.97 -4.18
N LEU A 98 -8.66 6.95 -4.18
CA LEU A 98 -9.43 6.37 -3.08
C LEU A 98 -9.16 4.86 -2.93
N ALA A 99 -9.10 4.13 -4.05
CA ALA A 99 -8.78 2.71 -4.08
C ALA A 99 -7.39 2.43 -3.48
N GLY A 100 -6.37 3.16 -3.91
CA GLY A 100 -5.02 3.01 -3.39
C GLY A 100 -4.89 3.35 -1.90
N THR A 101 -5.54 4.45 -1.48
CA THR A 101 -5.59 4.82 -0.05
C THR A 101 -6.32 3.77 0.80
N SER A 102 -7.43 3.23 0.29
CA SER A 102 -8.20 2.20 0.99
C SER A 102 -7.41 0.91 1.10
N PHE A 103 -6.71 0.53 0.03
CA PHE A 103 -5.81 -0.63 0.04
C PHE A 103 -4.75 -0.49 1.11
N LEU A 104 -3.95 0.59 1.08
CA LEU A 104 -2.85 0.74 2.02
C LEU A 104 -3.34 0.82 3.47
N THR A 105 -4.47 1.50 3.72
CA THR A 105 -5.06 1.55 5.06
C THR A 105 -5.45 0.17 5.57
N VAL A 106 -6.09 -0.64 4.72
CA VAL A 106 -6.43 -2.03 5.07
C VAL A 106 -5.18 -2.87 5.25
N PHE A 107 -4.18 -2.71 4.39
CA PHE A 107 -2.91 -3.41 4.46
C PHE A 107 -2.19 -3.14 5.78
N ILE A 108 -2.01 -1.87 6.16
CA ILE A 108 -1.40 -1.46 7.44
C ILE A 108 -2.18 -2.02 8.63
N ILE A 109 -3.52 -2.00 8.59
CA ILE A 109 -4.34 -2.58 9.66
C ILE A 109 -4.09 -4.08 9.77
N ILE A 110 -4.06 -4.82 8.65
CA ILE A 110 -3.82 -6.27 8.66
C ILE A 110 -2.40 -6.56 9.18
N VAL A 111 -1.38 -5.87 8.66
CA VAL A 111 0.01 -6.01 9.11
C VAL A 111 0.16 -5.69 10.60
N GLY A 112 -0.48 -4.62 11.08
CA GLY A 112 -0.48 -4.25 12.49
C GLY A 112 -1.17 -5.28 13.39
N LEU A 113 -2.35 -5.78 12.97
CA LEU A 113 -3.05 -6.86 13.67
C LEU A 113 -2.21 -8.14 13.71
N MET A 114 -1.52 -8.45 12.63
CA MET A 114 -0.61 -9.59 12.54
C MET A 114 0.61 -9.42 13.45
N GLY A 115 1.19 -8.23 13.53
CA GLY A 115 2.29 -7.94 14.47
C GLY A 115 1.87 -8.13 15.93
N ILE A 116 0.63 -7.75 16.28
CA ILE A 116 0.08 -8.03 17.62
C ILE A 116 -0.12 -9.54 17.82
N LEU A 117 -0.65 -10.23 16.82
CA LEU A 117 -0.85 -11.68 16.82
C LEU A 117 0.44 -12.49 16.76
N HIS A 118 1.58 -11.89 16.43
CA HIS A 118 2.87 -12.58 16.38
C HIS A 118 3.28 -13.15 17.75
N ASN A 119 2.80 -12.53 18.84
CA ASN A 119 2.94 -13.08 20.20
C ASN A 119 2.16 -14.39 20.42
N PHE A 120 1.23 -14.72 19.52
CA PHE A 120 0.35 -15.89 19.62
C PHE A 120 0.56 -16.90 18.48
N THR A 121 1.17 -16.51 17.35
CA THR A 121 1.39 -17.38 16.19
C THR A 121 2.74 -17.11 15.50
N THR A 122 3.45 -18.18 15.12
CA THR A 122 4.77 -18.14 14.44
C THR A 122 4.67 -18.21 12.91
N VAL A 123 3.45 -18.08 12.37
CA VAL A 123 3.15 -18.32 10.94
C VAL A 123 3.91 -17.39 9.99
N PHE A 124 4.36 -16.23 10.48
CA PHE A 124 5.09 -15.20 9.69
C PHE A 124 6.57 -15.09 10.06
N ASP A 125 7.09 -16.04 10.83
CA ASP A 125 8.52 -16.16 11.11
C ASP A 125 9.14 -17.31 10.29
N VAL A 126 8.40 -17.82 9.28
CA VAL A 126 8.81 -18.95 8.44
C VAL A 126 10.07 -18.60 7.63
N PHE A 127 10.25 -17.32 7.30
CA PHE A 127 11.43 -16.81 6.59
C PHE A 127 12.37 -15.98 7.48
N GLY A 128 12.20 -15.99 8.80
CA GLY A 128 13.09 -15.28 9.73
C GLY A 128 13.00 -13.74 9.68
N LEU A 129 11.97 -13.20 9.02
CA LEU A 129 11.77 -11.76 8.84
C LEU A 129 11.64 -11.04 10.20
N GLY A 130 11.01 -11.66 11.19
CA GLY A 130 10.80 -11.05 12.51
C GLY A 130 12.12 -10.67 13.18
N ASN A 131 13.08 -11.59 13.22
CA ASN A 131 14.40 -11.33 13.79
C ASN A 131 15.21 -10.31 12.99
N ALA A 132 15.16 -10.37 11.66
CA ALA A 132 15.87 -9.44 10.79
C ALA A 132 15.38 -7.99 10.96
N VAL A 133 14.04 -7.81 11.04
CA VAL A 133 13.41 -6.51 11.28
C VAL A 133 13.78 -5.96 12.66
N ILE A 134 13.77 -6.79 13.70
CA ILE A 134 14.17 -6.36 15.06
C ILE A 134 15.62 -5.87 15.07
N LEU A 135 16.55 -6.63 14.48
CA LEU A 135 17.96 -6.25 14.40
C LEU A 135 18.16 -4.96 13.60
N ALA A 136 17.45 -4.81 12.48
CA ALA A 136 17.49 -3.60 11.67
C ALA A 136 16.90 -2.39 12.40
N ALA A 137 15.80 -2.57 13.13
CA ALA A 137 15.18 -1.51 13.93
C ALA A 137 16.08 -1.06 15.09
N GLN A 138 16.74 -2.00 15.77
CA GLN A 138 17.73 -1.69 16.81
C GLN A 138 18.92 -0.93 16.23
N ALA A 139 19.48 -1.39 15.11
CA ALA A 139 20.57 -0.71 14.42
C ALA A 139 20.17 0.70 13.94
N ALA A 140 18.95 0.85 13.40
CA ALA A 140 18.41 2.13 12.97
C ALA A 140 18.20 3.08 14.17
N PHE A 141 17.70 2.57 15.31
CA PHE A 141 17.53 3.38 16.51
C PHE A 141 18.87 3.84 17.08
N GLN A 142 19.89 2.96 17.10
CA GLN A 142 21.24 3.34 17.52
C GLN A 142 21.86 4.41 16.60
N GLN A 143 21.60 4.34 15.29
CA GLN A 143 22.17 5.26 14.31
C GLN A 143 21.43 6.61 14.22
N PHE A 144 20.10 6.61 14.30
CA PHE A 144 19.28 7.80 14.05
C PHE A 144 18.57 8.36 15.29
N GLY A 145 18.45 7.57 16.37
CA GLY A 145 17.76 7.96 17.60
C GLY A 145 16.34 8.46 17.34
N VAL A 146 15.96 9.59 17.95
CA VAL A 146 14.62 10.18 17.81
C VAL A 146 14.27 10.58 16.36
N LYS A 147 15.28 10.83 15.51
CA LYS A 147 15.04 11.17 14.09
C LYS A 147 14.43 10.00 13.30
N LEU A 148 14.58 8.77 13.79
CA LEU A 148 13.96 7.57 13.22
C LEU A 148 12.44 7.75 13.05
N VAL A 149 11.76 8.35 14.03
CA VAL A 149 10.31 8.56 13.99
C VAL A 149 9.92 9.47 12.82
N VAL A 150 10.65 10.55 12.61
CA VAL A 150 10.40 11.48 11.49
C VAL A 150 10.60 10.78 10.16
N MET A 151 11.65 9.97 10.05
CA MET A 151 11.94 9.22 8.81
C MET A 151 10.87 8.17 8.51
N ILE A 152 10.37 7.45 9.52
CA ILE A 152 9.25 6.51 9.37
C ILE A 152 7.99 7.23 8.90
N VAL A 153 7.67 8.40 9.48
CA VAL A 153 6.51 9.19 9.05
C VAL A 153 6.67 9.65 7.60
N MET A 154 7.86 10.08 7.19
CA MET A 154 8.12 10.45 5.80
C MET A 154 7.99 9.27 4.84
N LEU A 155 8.48 8.08 5.22
CA LEU A 155 8.31 6.86 4.44
C LEU A 155 6.83 6.48 4.31
N LEU A 156 6.06 6.56 5.39
CA LEU A 156 4.65 6.26 5.37
C LEU A 156 3.89 7.21 4.42
N ILE A 157 4.18 8.51 4.48
CA ILE A 157 3.60 9.49 3.54
C ILE A 157 3.96 9.14 2.10
N PHE A 158 5.23 8.81 1.85
CA PHE A 158 5.71 8.41 0.53
C PHE A 158 5.00 7.16 0.00
N ASP A 159 4.81 6.14 0.85
CA ASP A 159 4.06 4.93 0.54
C ASP A 159 2.60 5.24 0.20
N TYR A 160 1.92 6.07 1.00
CA TYR A 160 0.57 6.53 0.67
C TYR A 160 0.49 7.19 -0.71
N PHE A 161 1.46 8.03 -1.08
CA PHE A 161 1.50 8.63 -2.42
C PHE A 161 1.70 7.58 -3.52
N LEU A 162 2.63 6.65 -3.35
CA LEU A 162 2.86 5.59 -4.33
C LEU A 162 1.65 4.67 -4.45
N CYS A 163 1.03 4.26 -3.36
CA CYS A 163 -0.19 3.49 -3.38
C CYS A 163 -1.34 4.24 -4.08
N MET A 164 -1.53 5.54 -3.84
CA MET A 164 -2.52 6.34 -4.60
C MET A 164 -2.23 6.36 -6.11
N LEU A 165 -0.95 6.51 -6.49
CA LEU A 165 -0.52 6.44 -7.89
C LEU A 165 -0.79 5.06 -8.49
N GLY A 166 -0.51 3.99 -7.76
CA GLY A 166 -0.79 2.60 -8.16
C GLY A 166 -2.28 2.38 -8.40
N GLY A 167 -3.13 2.80 -7.48
CA GLY A 167 -4.59 2.70 -7.63
C GLY A 167 -5.11 3.47 -8.85
N THR A 168 -4.59 4.67 -9.09
CA THR A 168 -4.90 5.45 -10.30
C THR A 168 -4.42 4.76 -11.57
N LEU A 169 -3.23 4.18 -11.56
CA LEU A 169 -2.70 3.42 -12.69
C LEU A 169 -3.58 2.19 -12.99
N GLY A 170 -4.05 1.47 -11.97
CA GLY A 170 -4.97 0.33 -12.14
C GLY A 170 -6.28 0.71 -12.83
N PHE A 171 -6.87 1.84 -12.46
CA PHE A 171 -8.05 2.40 -13.14
C PHE A 171 -7.75 2.75 -14.61
N ASN A 172 -6.60 3.38 -14.87
CA ASN A 172 -6.19 3.74 -16.23
C ASN A 172 -5.95 2.51 -17.12
N ILE A 173 -5.31 1.46 -16.58
CA ILE A 173 -5.09 0.20 -17.30
C ILE A 173 -6.44 -0.40 -17.72
N LEU A 174 -7.42 -0.46 -16.82
CA LEU A 174 -8.72 -1.03 -17.16
C LEU A 174 -9.51 -0.18 -18.16
N ASN A 175 -9.42 1.14 -18.07
CA ASN A 175 -10.03 2.04 -19.05
C ASN A 175 -9.46 1.82 -20.46
N LEU A 176 -8.15 1.56 -20.56
CA LEU A 176 -7.48 1.27 -21.83
C LEU A 176 -7.87 -0.11 -22.38
N VAL A 177 -7.97 -1.13 -21.52
CA VAL A 177 -8.26 -2.52 -21.94
C VAL A 177 -9.75 -2.73 -22.23
N TYR A 178 -10.66 -2.06 -21.50
CA TYR A 178 -12.11 -2.24 -21.64
C TYR A 178 -12.87 -0.91 -21.82
N PRO A 179 -12.61 -0.14 -22.89
CA PRO A 179 -13.17 1.21 -23.07
C PRO A 179 -14.70 1.24 -23.21
N SER A 180 -15.34 0.14 -23.63
CA SER A 180 -16.79 0.06 -23.82
C SER A 180 -17.59 0.07 -22.52
N ASN A 181 -17.01 -0.37 -21.41
CA ASN A 181 -17.71 -0.46 -20.12
C ASN A 181 -17.84 0.89 -19.41
N TYR A 182 -17.03 1.88 -19.80
CA TYR A 182 -16.89 3.15 -19.08
C TYR A 182 -17.38 4.38 -19.86
N LYS A 183 -17.86 4.20 -21.10
CA LYS A 183 -18.39 5.27 -21.97
C LYS A 183 -19.81 5.76 -21.60
N LYS A 184 -20.43 5.22 -20.56
CA LYS A 184 -21.84 5.51 -20.20
C LYS A 184 -22.05 6.18 -18.83
N SER A 185 -20.99 6.55 -18.12
CA SER A 185 -21.11 7.26 -16.83
C SER A 185 -21.05 8.77 -17.00
#